data_AF-R9IAB0-F1
#
_entry.id   AF-R9IAB0-F1
#
_cell.length_a   1.000
_cell.length_b   1.000
_cell.length_c   1.000
_cell.angle_alpha   90.00
_cell.angle_beta   90.00
_cell.angle_gamma   90.00
#
_symmetry.space_group_name_H-M   'P 1'
#
loop_
_entity.id
_entity.type
_entity.pdbx_description
1 polymer ?
#
loop_
_entity_poly.entity_id
_entity_poly.type
_entity_poly.pdbx_seq_one_letter_code
_entity_poly.pdbx_strand_id
1 'polypeptide(L)'
;MKNDCNVDTKKVYYSKVEDFLKDDDFIKYVLDDAPEMAFYWDKLLKEHAELLKVFEEAKDALLASDETAEVMTLSEERKLKQRIFTTLEINNRDY
;
A
#
# COMPACT_ATOMS: atom_id res chain seq x y z
N MET A 1 22.07 32.27 -17.48
CA MET A 1 21.43 31.62 -16.32
C MET A 1 21.93 30.20 -16.25
N LYS A 2 22.50 29.79 -15.12
CA LYS A 2 22.67 28.38 -14.80
C LYS A 2 21.27 27.87 -14.47
N ASN A 3 20.75 26.94 -15.28
CA ASN A 3 19.55 26.22 -14.88
C ASN A 3 20.02 25.26 -13.80
N ASP A 4 19.75 25.63 -12.54
CA ASP A 4 19.96 24.78 -11.40
C ASP A 4 18.97 23.61 -11.53
N CYS A 5 19.37 22.59 -12.29
CA CYS A 5 18.78 21.27 -12.24
C CYS A 5 19.13 20.66 -10.88
N ASN A 6 18.55 21.21 -9.82
CA ASN A 6 18.41 20.52 -8.54
C ASN A 6 17.10 19.73 -8.58
N VAL A 7 16.99 18.81 -9.53
CA VAL A 7 16.15 17.64 -9.32
C VAL A 7 17.06 16.70 -8.55
N ASP A 8 16.91 16.75 -7.24
CA ASP A 8 17.64 15.94 -6.29
C ASP A 8 17.91 14.56 -6.84
N THR A 9 19.18 14.22 -6.84
CA THR A 9 19.75 12.94 -7.21
C THR A 9 19.31 11.88 -6.20
N LYS A 10 18.01 11.59 -6.12
CA LYS A 10 17.49 10.37 -5.53
C LYS A 10 17.76 9.23 -6.53
N LYS A 11 19.04 8.97 -6.77
CA LYS A 11 19.49 7.69 -7.30
C LYS A 11 19.38 6.70 -6.15
N VAL A 12 18.15 6.42 -5.74
CA VAL A 12 17.86 5.41 -4.73
C VAL A 12 18.26 4.11 -5.39
N TYR A 13 19.41 3.58 -4.98
CA TYR A 13 19.86 2.28 -5.41
C TYR A 13 19.00 1.26 -4.66
N TYR A 14 17.89 0.88 -5.28
CA TYR A 14 17.13 -0.27 -4.85
C TYR A 14 18.03 -1.50 -4.95
N SER A 15 18.27 -2.16 -3.83
CA SER A 15 19.02 -3.44 -3.81
C SER A 15 18.35 -4.48 -2.92
N LYS A 16 17.56 -4.05 -1.94
CA LYS A 16 16.86 -4.91 -0.99
C LYS A 16 15.45 -4.36 -0.72
N VAL A 17 14.61 -5.23 -0.17
CA VAL A 17 13.22 -4.93 0.21
C VAL A 17 13.12 -3.64 1.05
N GLU A 18 14.02 -3.46 2.03
CA GLU A 18 14.05 -2.28 2.90
C GLU A 18 14.21 -0.95 2.15
N ASP A 19 14.82 -0.95 0.97
CA ASP A 19 15.02 0.29 0.20
C ASP A 19 13.71 0.74 -0.43
N PHE A 20 12.89 -0.22 -0.89
CA PHE A 20 11.53 0.04 -1.38
C PHE A 20 10.59 0.47 -0.26
N LEU A 21 10.67 -0.19 0.90
CA LEU A 21 9.84 0.13 2.07
C LEU A 21 10.19 1.47 2.74
N LYS A 22 11.25 2.16 2.29
CA LYS A 22 11.60 3.53 2.73
C LYS A 22 11.25 4.57 1.68
N ASP A 23 10.78 4.15 0.50
CA ASP A 23 10.42 5.08 -0.55
C ASP A 23 8.91 5.38 -0.49
N ASP A 24 8.58 6.60 -0.11
CA ASP A 24 7.20 7.08 -0.01
C ASP A 24 6.45 6.96 -1.35
N ASP A 25 7.14 7.15 -2.49
CA ASP A 25 6.51 7.02 -3.81
C ASP A 25 6.18 5.55 -4.12
N PHE A 26 7.01 4.61 -3.64
CA PHE A 26 6.73 3.17 -3.76
C PHE A 26 5.57 2.76 -2.87
N ILE A 27 5.59 3.17 -1.60
CA ILE A 27 4.52 2.86 -0.64
C ILE A 27 3.19 3.41 -1.17
N LYS A 28 3.18 4.66 -1.65
CA LYS A 28 1.99 5.27 -2.23
C LYS A 28 1.52 4.53 -3.49
N TYR A 29 2.45 4.14 -4.36
CA TYR A 29 2.11 3.36 -5.55
C TYR A 29 1.41 2.04 -5.21
N VAL A 30 1.88 1.34 -4.17
CA VAL A 30 1.31 0.05 -3.75
C VAL A 30 -0.01 0.21 -2.98
N LEU A 31 -0.11 1.18 -2.08
CA LEU A 31 -1.27 1.34 -1.18
C LEU A 31 -2.39 2.19 -1.77
N ASP A 32 -2.07 3.31 -2.44
CA ASP A 32 -3.08 4.23 -2.99
C ASP A 32 -3.51 3.84 -4.42
N ASP A 33 -3.01 2.70 -4.93
CA ASP A 33 -3.19 2.23 -6.31
C ASP A 33 -3.00 3.38 -7.32
N ALA A 34 -1.80 3.97 -7.33
CA ALA A 34 -1.49 5.17 -8.12
C ALA A 34 -1.03 4.80 -9.55
N PRO A 35 -1.92 4.70 -10.55
CA PRO A 35 -1.58 4.23 -11.90
C PRO A 35 -0.64 5.18 -12.63
N GLU A 36 -0.58 6.46 -12.25
CA GLU A 36 0.34 7.44 -12.82
C GLU A 36 1.82 7.07 -12.56
N MET A 37 2.10 6.36 -11.47
CA MET A 37 3.44 5.88 -11.14
C MET A 37 3.72 4.49 -11.71
N ALA A 38 2.70 3.75 -12.18
CA ALA A 38 2.88 2.43 -12.76
C ALA A 38 3.90 2.46 -13.89
N PHE A 39 3.83 3.45 -14.79
CA PHE A 39 4.79 3.58 -15.90
C PHE A 39 6.24 3.78 -15.43
N TYR A 40 6.46 4.49 -14.32
CA TYR A 40 7.79 4.69 -13.74
C TYR A 40 8.38 3.37 -13.23
N TRP A 41 7.61 2.63 -12.43
CA TRP A 41 8.03 1.34 -11.89
C TRP A 41 8.21 0.28 -12.99
N ASP A 42 7.33 0.28 -13.99
CA ASP A 42 7.41 -0.62 -15.15
C ASP A 42 8.69 -0.38 -15.96
N LYS A 43 9.07 0.89 -16.14
CA LYS A 43 10.33 1.27 -16.79
C LYS A 43 11.54 0.85 -15.96
N LEU A 44 11.51 1.08 -14.65
CA LEU A 44 12.58 0.68 -13.72
C LEU A 44 12.81 -0.84 -13.75
N LEU A 45 11.74 -1.63 -13.70
CA LEU A 45 11.81 -3.10 -13.74
C LEU A 45 12.26 -3.65 -15.10
N LYS A 46 11.97 -2.95 -16.20
CA LYS A 46 12.51 -3.29 -17.54
C LYS A 46 13.99 -3.03 -17.66
N GLU A 47 14.49 -1.96 -17.03
CA GLU A 47 15.93 -1.63 -17.00
C GLU A 47 16.70 -2.51 -16.01
N HIS A 48 16.05 -2.93 -14.92
CA HIS A 48 16.64 -3.68 -13.82
C HIS A 48 15.78 -4.90 -13.43
N ALA A 49 15.82 -5.94 -14.25
CA ALA A 49 15.06 -7.17 -14.03
C ALA A 49 15.47 -7.89 -12.72
N GLU A 50 16.69 -7.66 -12.23
CA GLU A 50 17.18 -8.14 -10.94
C GLU A 50 16.36 -7.61 -9.74
N LEU A 51 15.71 -6.45 -9.89
CA LEU A 51 14.90 -5.84 -8.85
C LEU A 51 13.51 -6.44 -8.74
N LEU A 52 13.03 -7.16 -9.76
CA LEU A 52 11.68 -7.71 -9.79
C LEU A 52 11.36 -8.54 -8.54
N LYS A 53 12.32 -9.35 -8.10
CA LYS A 53 12.13 -10.20 -6.92
C LYS A 53 11.96 -9.37 -5.64
N VAL A 54 12.84 -8.40 -5.40
CA VAL A 54 12.79 -7.56 -4.19
C VAL A 54 11.64 -6.55 -4.24
N PHE A 55 11.20 -6.16 -5.43
CA PHE A 55 10.04 -5.31 -5.67
C PHE A 55 8.74 -6.02 -5.29
N GLU A 56 8.51 -7.23 -5.82
CA GLU A 56 7.32 -8.02 -5.49
C GLU A 56 7.32 -8.39 -4.00
N GLU A 57 8.48 -8.75 -3.43
CA GLU A 57 8.58 -9.05 -1.99
C GLU A 57 8.25 -7.82 -1.12
N ALA A 58 8.68 -6.62 -1.52
CA ALA A 58 8.31 -5.38 -0.82
C ALA A 58 6.82 -5.05 -0.95
N LYS A 59 6.25 -5.28 -2.14
CA LYS A 59 4.82 -5.09 -2.39
C LYS A 59 3.98 -6.07 -1.58
N ASP A 60 4.34 -7.36 -1.57
CA ASP A 60 3.69 -8.39 -0.76
C ASP A 60 3.78 -8.05 0.74
N ALA A 61 4.93 -7.55 1.21
CA ALA A 61 5.08 -7.13 2.61
C ALA A 61 4.14 -5.96 2.98
N LEU A 62 3.95 -4.99 2.07
CA LEU A 62 3.01 -3.88 2.27
C LEU A 62 1.55 -4.37 2.26
N LEU A 63 1.16 -5.17 1.27
CA LEU A 63 -0.20 -5.69 1.14
C LEU A 63 -0.56 -6.66 2.27
N ALA A 64 0.38 -7.49 2.73
CA ALA A 64 0.19 -8.35 3.89
C ALA A 64 -0.06 -7.55 5.18
N SER A 65 0.48 -6.32 5.28
CA SER A 65 0.19 -5.44 6.42
C SER A 65 -1.22 -4.83 6.33
N ASP A 66 -1.70 -4.52 5.13
CA ASP A 66 -3.04 -3.97 4.89
C ASP A 66 -4.14 -5.03 5.11
N GLU A 67 -3.90 -6.28 4.68
CA GLU A 67 -4.80 -7.41 4.99
C GLU A 67 -4.95 -7.66 6.50
N THR A 68 -3.96 -7.27 7.32
CA THR A 68 -4.05 -7.35 8.79
C THR A 68 -4.66 -6.11 9.46
N ALA A 69 -4.80 -5.00 8.74
CA ALA A 69 -5.46 -3.79 9.23
C ALA A 69 -7.00 -3.90 9.16
N GLU A 70 -7.54 -4.78 8.29
CA GLU A 70 -8.96 -5.16 8.26
C GLU A 70 -9.34 -6.24 9.30
N VAL A 71 -8.63 -6.36 10.43
CA VAL A 71 -8.98 -7.27 11.56
C VAL A 71 -10.17 -6.76 12.41
N MET A 72 -10.91 -5.77 11.91
CA MET A 72 -12.36 -5.79 12.09
C MET A 72 -12.98 -6.16 10.76
N THR A 73 -13.09 -7.45 10.51
CA THR A 73 -13.83 -7.90 9.34
C THR A 73 -15.23 -7.29 9.41
N LEU A 74 -15.79 -6.83 8.29
CA LEU A 74 -17.19 -6.36 8.25
C LEU A 74 -18.16 -7.38 8.89
N SER A 75 -17.78 -8.66 8.91
CA SER A 75 -18.46 -9.75 9.62
C SER A 75 -18.41 -9.60 11.14
N GLU A 76 -17.25 -9.31 11.73
CA GLU A 76 -17.10 -9.02 13.16
C GLU A 76 -17.79 -7.72 13.55
N GLU A 77 -17.71 -6.68 12.72
CA GLU A 77 -18.45 -5.42 12.94
C GLU A 77 -19.97 -5.68 12.96
N ARG A 78 -20.50 -6.42 11.97
CA ARG A 78 -21.93 -6.78 11.92
C ARG A 78 -22.35 -7.64 13.10
N LYS A 79 -21.53 -8.64 13.48
CA LYS A 79 -21.80 -9.48 14.66
C LYS A 79 -21.77 -8.67 15.95
N LEU A 80 -20.84 -7.74 16.08
CA LEU A 80 -20.73 -6.86 17.24
C LEU A 80 -21.92 -5.90 17.30
N LYS A 81 -22.29 -5.25 16.19
CA LYS A 81 -23.50 -4.42 16.07
C LYS A 81 -24.75 -5.20 16.44
N GLN A 82 -24.91 -6.42 15.92
CA GLN A 82 -26.05 -7.27 16.22
C GLN A 82 -26.11 -7.62 17.71
N ARG A 83 -24.99 -7.96 18.34
CA ARG A 83 -24.93 -8.23 19.79
C ARG A 83 -25.31 -7.00 20.62
N ILE A 84 -24.82 -5.82 20.25
CA ILE A 84 -25.14 -4.56 20.94
C ILE A 84 -26.64 -4.26 20.83
N PHE A 85 -27.20 -4.32 19.62
CA PHE A 85 -28.63 -4.06 19.41
C PHE A 85 -29.53 -5.06 20.12
N THR A 86 -29.20 -6.35 20.12
CA THR A 86 -29.94 -7.37 20.88
C THR A 86 -29.89 -7.09 22.39
N THR A 87 -28.71 -6.73 22.93
CA THR A 87 -28.54 -6.48 24.36
C THR A 87 -29.31 -5.24 24.83
N LEU A 88 -29.42 -4.23 23.96
CA LEU A 88 -30.14 -2.99 24.23
C LEU A 88 -31.62 -3.03 23.79
N GLU A 89 -32.10 -4.18 23.29
CA GLU A 89 -33.46 -4.36 22.73
C GLU A 89 -33.82 -3.35 21.62
N ILE A 90 -32.80 -2.82 20.92
CA ILE A 90 -32.99 -1.87 19.82
C ILE A 90 -33.35 -2.69 18.58
N ASN A 91 -34.64 -2.71 18.25
CA ASN A 91 -35.11 -3.28 17.00
C ASN A 91 -34.73 -2.34 15.85
N ASN A 92 -33.79 -2.75 14.99
CA ASN A 92 -33.66 -2.19 13.64
C ASN A 92 -34.88 -2.61 12.82
N ARG A 93 -36.03 -2.00 13.08
CA ARG A 93 -37.05 -1.86 12.04
C ARG A 93 -36.71 -0.60 11.25
N ASP A 94 -36.61 -0.80 9.95
CA ASP A 94 -36.48 0.19 8.88
C ASP A 94 -35.05 0.56 8.46
N TYR A 95 -34.50 -0.29 7.58
CA TYR A 95 -33.96 0.12 6.26
C TYR A 95 -34.23 -0.99 5.23
#